data_AF-A0A085GFK2-F1
#
_entry.id   AF-A0A085GFK2-F1
#
_cell.length_a   1.000
_cell.length_b   1.000
_cell.length_c   1.000
_cell.angle_alpha   90.00
_cell.angle_beta   90.00
_cell.angle_gamma   90.00
#
_symmetry.space_group_name_H-M   'P 1'
#
loop_
_entity.id
_entity.type
_entity.pdbx_description
1 polymer ?
#
loop_
_entity_poly.entity_id
_entity_poly.type
_entity_poly.pdbx_seq_one_letter_code
_entity_poly.pdbx_strand_id
1 'polypeptide(L)' 'MLPPHAQDIYKEAFNSAWDEYAKSKDRQGDDSREETAHKVAWAAVKHGYQKGDDDKWHPKKK' A
#
# COMPACT_ATOMS: atom_id res chain seq x y z
N MET A 1 -6.15 -13.91 4.48
CA MET A 1 -4.84 -13.75 5.18
C MET A 1 -3.79 -13.24 4.21
N LEU A 2 -2.96 -12.27 4.62
CA LEU A 2 -1.90 -11.68 3.79
C LEU A 2 -0.59 -12.48 3.95
N PRO A 3 0.06 -12.96 2.87
CA PRO A 3 1.37 -13.58 2.94
C PRO A 3 2.41 -12.66 3.59
N PRO A 4 3.41 -13.19 4.31
CA PRO A 4 4.44 -12.38 4.96
C PRO A 4 5.16 -11.46 3.97
N HIS A 5 5.43 -11.93 2.76
CA HIS A 5 6.07 -11.12 1.72
C HIS A 5 5.16 -9.98 1.20
N ALA A 6 3.84 -10.16 1.19
CA ALA A 6 2.91 -9.09 0.87
C ALA A 6 2.85 -8.03 1.99
N GLN A 7 3.02 -8.43 3.25
CA GLN A 7 3.06 -7.50 4.39
C GLN A 7 4.32 -6.64 4.37
N ASP A 8 5.43 -7.21 3.90
CA ASP A 8 6.70 -6.50 3.73
C ASP A 8 6.57 -5.39 2.68
N ILE A 9 6.09 -5.74 1.47
CA ILE A 9 5.80 -4.77 0.39
C ILE A 9 4.85 -3.68 0.88
N TYR A 10 3.82 -4.06 1.63
CA TYR A 10 2.88 -3.11 2.20
C TYR A 10 3.59 -2.08 3.10
N LYS A 11 4.40 -2.54 4.06
CA LYS A 11 5.14 -1.67 4.99
C LYS A 11 6.14 -0.78 4.26
N GLU A 12 6.89 -1.32 3.31
CA GLU A 12 7.85 -0.56 2.52
C GLU A 12 7.17 0.55 1.71
N ALA A 13 6.11 0.20 0.97
CA ALA A 13 5.34 1.16 0.18
C ALA A 13 4.62 2.19 1.06
N PHE A 14 4.10 1.77 2.22
CA PHE A 14 3.50 2.67 3.20
C PHE A 14 4.52 3.67 3.74
N ASN A 15 5.70 3.22 4.17
CA ASN A 15 6.75 4.08 4.69
C ASN A 15 7.27 5.05 3.62
N SER A 16 7.44 4.57 2.38
CA SER A 16 7.85 5.42 1.26
C SER A 16 6.80 6.49 0.95
N ALA A 17 5.51 6.11 0.90
CA ALA A 17 4.43 7.07 0.69
C ALA A 17 4.31 8.02 1.88
N TRP A 18 4.45 7.52 3.11
CA TRP A 18 4.43 8.30 4.33
C TRP A 18 5.51 9.37 4.30
N ASP A 19 6.75 9.07 3.90
CA ASP A 19 7.84 10.05 3.78
C ASP A 19 7.58 11.08 2.67
N GLU A 20 7.12 10.63 1.49
CA GLU A 20 6.79 11.52 0.38
C GLU A 20 5.70 12.51 0.78
N TYR A 21 4.64 12.00 1.40
CA TYR A 21 3.53 12.79 1.89
C TYR A 21 3.82 13.49 3.24
N ALA A 22 4.99 13.25 3.86
CA ALA A 22 5.46 13.99 5.04
C ALA A 22 5.88 15.41 4.67
N LYS A 23 6.46 15.56 3.48
CA LYS A 23 7.01 16.82 2.99
C LYS A 23 5.91 17.76 2.44
N SER A 24 4.66 17.30 2.38
CA SER A 24 3.46 18.06 2.02
C SER A 24 3.07 19.12 3.06
N LYS A 25 4.00 20.04 3.37
CA LYS A 25 3.69 21.35 3.99
C LYS A 25 2.79 22.21 3.09
N ASP A 26 2.55 21.73 1.87
CA ASP A 26 1.83 22.36 0.78
C ASP A 26 0.69 21.44 0.30
N ARG A 27 -0.21 21.01 1.20
CA ARG A 27 -1.44 20.33 0.75
C ARG A 27 -2.71 21.09 1.09
N GLN A 28 -3.36 21.46 -0.01
CA GLN A 28 -4.74 21.89 -0.19
C GLN A 28 -5.57 20.61 -0.45
N GLY A 29 -6.20 20.05 0.59
CA GLY A 29 -7.09 18.88 0.45
C GLY A 29 -7.27 18.10 1.75
N ASP A 30 -8.52 17.69 2.00
CA ASP A 30 -9.00 17.03 3.24
C ASP A 30 -8.48 15.58 3.42
N ASP A 31 -7.82 14.99 2.42
CA ASP A 31 -7.28 13.63 2.50
C ASP A 31 -6.08 13.56 3.45
N SER A 32 -6.27 12.86 4.57
CA SER A 32 -5.21 12.61 5.54
C SER A 32 -4.03 11.86 4.93
N ARG A 33 -2.83 12.22 5.38
CA ARG A 33 -1.55 11.59 4.99
C ARG A 33 -1.61 10.05 5.12
N GLU A 34 -2.21 9.57 6.21
CA GLU A 34 -2.41 8.13 6.46
C GLU A 34 -3.26 7.48 5.36
N GLU A 35 -4.40 8.08 5.01
CA GLU A 35 -5.29 7.51 4.01
C GLU A 35 -4.60 7.39 2.65
N THR A 36 -3.81 8.40 2.27
CA THR A 36 -3.04 8.36 1.03
C THR A 36 -1.96 7.26 1.07
N ALA A 37 -1.23 7.15 2.18
CA ALA A 37 -0.20 6.12 2.35
C ALA A 37 -0.79 4.70 2.33
N HIS A 38 -1.95 4.50 2.96
CA HIS A 38 -2.71 3.25 2.89
C HIS A 38 -3.10 2.89 1.45
N LYS A 39 -3.62 3.86 0.68
CA LYS A 39 -4.00 3.65 -0.74
C LYS A 39 -2.79 3.19 -1.57
N VAL A 40 -1.64 3.86 -1.42
CA VAL A 40 -0.40 3.52 -2.14
C VAL A 40 0.13 2.13 -1.73
N ALA A 41 0.16 1.84 -0.44
CA ALA A 41 0.61 0.54 0.06
C ALA A 41 -0.25 -0.61 -0.49
N TRP A 42 -1.58 -0.45 -0.50
CA TRP A 42 -2.48 -1.45 -1.09
C TRP A 42 -2.31 -1.57 -2.60
N ALA A 43 -2.01 -0.50 -3.33
CA ALA A 43 -1.73 -0.56 -4.75
C ALA A 43 -0.45 -1.37 -5.04
N ALA A 44 0.61 -1.18 -4.25
CA ALA A 44 1.85 -1.95 -4.36
C ALA A 44 1.61 -3.45 -4.11
N VAL A 45 0.83 -3.79 -3.07
CA VAL A 45 0.43 -5.18 -2.82
C VAL A 45 -0.39 -5.73 -3.99
N LYS A 46 -1.36 -4.99 -4.51
CA LYS A 46 -2.20 -5.39 -5.67
C LYS A 46 -1.42 -5.58 -6.97
N HIS A 47 -0.23 -4.97 -7.06
CA HIS A 47 0.66 -5.12 -8.20
C HIS A 47 1.35 -6.49 -8.20
N GLY A 48 1.88 -6.91 -7.04
CA GLY A 48 2.56 -8.20 -6.88
C GLY A 48 1.65 -9.35 -6.44
N TYR A 49 0.45 -9.05 -5.95
CA TYR A 49 -0.50 -10.02 -5.42
C TYR A 49 -1.92 -9.70 -5.89
N GLN A 50 -2.74 -10.72 -6.02
CA GLN A 50 -4.16 -10.61 -6.33
C GLN A 50 -4.97 -11.28 -5.22
N LYS A 51 -6.02 -10.61 -4.77
CA LYS A 51 -6.99 -11.21 -3.86
C LYS A 51 -7.80 -12.25 -4.65
N GLY A 52 -7.74 -13.51 -4.22
CA GLY A 52 -8.56 -14.59 -4.74
C GLY A 52 -9.94 -14.60 -4.10
N ASP A 53 -10.84 -15.43 -4.64
CA ASP A 53 -12.20 -15.63 -4.13
C ASP A 53 -12.23 -16.10 -2.67
N ASP A 54 -11.18 -16.77 -2.20
CA ASP A 54 -11.01 -17.24 -0.81
C ASP A 54 -10.67 -16.14 0.22
N ASP A 55 -10.77 -14.86 -0.14
CA ASP A 55 -10.32 -13.72 0.66
C ASP A 55 -8.81 -13.79 1.04
N LYS A 56 -8.04 -14.54 0.24
CA LYS A 56 -6.59 -14.74 0.40
C LYS A 56 -5.84 -14.03 -0.72
N TRP A 57 -4.65 -13.55 -0.39
CA TRP A 57 -3.78 -12.89 -1.37
C TRP A 57 -2.83 -13.91 -1.98
N HIS A 58 -2.86 -14.00 -3.31
CA HIS A 58 -2.03 -14.89 -4.10
C HIS A 58 -1.02 -14.08 -4.90
N PRO A 59 0.26 -14.45 -4.94
CA PRO A 59 1.25 -13.74 -5.74
C PRO A 59 0.84 -13.78 -7.22
N LYS A 60 0.82 -12.62 -7.88
CA LYS A 60 0.71 -12.53 -9.33
C LYS A 60 2.01 -13.08 -9.91
N LYS A 61 1.94 -14.26 -10.51
CA LYS A 61 3.02 -14.75 -11.36
C LYS A 61 3.03 -13.88 -12.62
N LYS A 62 4.16 -13.23 -12.88
CA LYS A 62 4.43 -12.57 -14.17
C LYS A 62 4.45 -13.59 -15.29
#